data_AF-A0A950P421-F1
#
_entry.id   AF-A0A950P421-F1
#
_cell.length_a   1.000
_cell.length_b   1.000
_cell.length_c   1.000
_cell.angle_alpha   90.00
_cell.angle_beta   90.00
_cell.angle_gamma   90.00
#
_symmetry.space_group_name_H-M   'P 1'
#
loop_
_entity.id
_entity.type
_entity.pdbx_description
1 polymer ?
#
loop_
_entity_poly.entity_id
_entity_poly.type
_entity_poly.pdbx_seq_one_letter_code
_entity_poly.pdbx_strand_id
1 'polypeptide(L)'
;MAASPESIAPSRSMIVATTENIPGTVVMNTIGQVFGLTVRSRSLGGNIAAGLKSLVGGEIRSYVKLSEDARRQAVDRMVENAAAMGANAICMMRFDATEMGRGMSEIVAYGTARVVEWDAAPSDVTGAG
;
A
#
# COMPACT_ATOMS: atom_id res chain seq x y z
N MET A 1 -36.41 20.60 19.95
CA MET A 1 -35.23 19.70 20.02
C MET A 1 -34.63 19.65 18.63
N ALA A 2 -33.58 20.43 18.38
CA ALA A 2 -32.83 20.34 17.12
C ALA A 2 -31.82 19.20 17.27
N ALA A 3 -31.77 18.29 16.29
CA ALA A 3 -30.75 17.26 16.21
C ALA A 3 -29.38 17.93 16.01
N SER A 4 -28.40 17.53 16.82
CA SER A 4 -27.01 17.99 16.73
C SER A 4 -26.42 17.58 15.37
N PRO A 5 -25.56 18.41 14.74
CA PRO A 5 -24.86 17.99 13.54
C PRO A 5 -23.88 16.88 13.93
N GLU A 6 -24.13 15.67 13.45
CA GLU A 6 -23.10 14.64 13.38
C GLU A 6 -21.92 15.26 12.62
N SER A 7 -20.83 15.50 13.34
CA SER A 7 -19.55 15.88 12.78
C SER A 7 -19.13 14.76 11.83
N ILE A 8 -19.41 14.92 10.54
CA ILE A 8 -18.85 14.08 9.49
C ILE A 8 -17.36 14.39 9.46
N ALA A 9 -16.60 13.68 10.30
CA ALA A 9 -15.16 13.61 10.14
C ALA A 9 -14.90 13.14 8.70
N PRO A 10 -13.99 13.79 7.95
CA PRO A 10 -13.67 13.33 6.60
C PRO A 10 -13.35 11.84 6.69
N SER A 11 -13.99 11.02 5.84
CA SER A 11 -13.72 9.60 5.76
C SER A 11 -12.22 9.43 5.54
N ARG A 12 -11.48 9.18 6.63
CA ARG A 12 -10.02 9.07 6.55
C ARG A 12 -9.73 7.87 5.67
N SER A 13 -9.03 8.12 4.57
CA SER A 13 -8.55 7.08 3.65
C SER A 13 -7.87 5.96 4.44
N MET A 14 -7.96 4.72 3.95
CA MET A 14 -7.33 3.56 4.60
C MET A 14 -5.86 3.84 4.90
N ILE A 15 -5.47 3.72 6.18
CA ILE A 15 -4.07 3.86 6.58
C ILE A 15 -3.35 2.52 6.40
N VAL A 16 -2.18 2.55 5.75
CA VAL A 16 -1.32 1.38 5.57
C VAL A 16 0.00 1.66 6.26
N ALA A 17 0.31 0.88 7.29
CA ALA A 17 1.49 1.05 8.12
C ALA A 17 2.36 -0.21 8.11
N THR A 18 3.68 -0.01 8.10
CA THR A 18 4.65 -1.09 8.29
C THR A 18 4.85 -1.44 9.76
N THR A 19 4.39 -0.58 10.68
CA THR A 19 4.40 -0.80 12.13
C THR A 19 3.24 -1.70 12.57
N GLU A 20 3.37 -2.29 13.75
CA GLU A 20 2.30 -3.08 14.35
C GLU A 20 1.13 -2.22 14.84
N ASN A 21 1.46 -1.08 15.46
CA ASN A 21 0.50 -0.13 16.02
C ASN A 21 0.59 1.20 15.28
N ILE A 22 -0.54 1.88 15.20
CA ILE A 22 -0.67 3.22 14.61
C ILE A 22 -0.92 4.19 15.77
N PRO A 23 0.02 5.10 16.08
CA PRO A 23 -0.16 6.07 17.17
C PRO A 23 -1.43 6.91 17.01
N GLY A 24 -2.10 7.21 18.12
CA GLY A 24 -3.36 7.96 18.14
C GLY A 24 -4.56 7.16 17.63
N THR A 25 -4.46 5.82 17.65
CA THR A 25 -5.58 4.93 17.31
C THR A 25 -5.77 3.84 18.36
N VAL A 26 -7.02 3.44 18.55
CA VAL A 26 -7.43 2.26 19.31
C VAL A 26 -7.91 1.19 18.33
N VAL A 27 -7.37 -0.02 18.44
CA VAL A 27 -7.80 -1.16 17.62
C VAL A 27 -9.13 -1.69 18.14
N MET A 28 -10.19 -1.53 17.36
CA MET A 28 -11.54 -1.99 17.70
C MET A 28 -11.74 -3.44 17.30
N ASN A 29 -11.17 -3.84 16.15
CA ASN A 29 -11.22 -5.22 15.68
C ASN A 29 -10.01 -5.56 14.81
N THR A 30 -9.52 -6.80 14.92
CA THR A 30 -8.58 -7.38 13.95
C THR A 30 -9.32 -8.35 13.07
N ILE A 31 -9.34 -8.07 11.76
CA ILE A 31 -10.14 -8.85 10.80
C ILE A 31 -9.36 -10.09 10.35
N GLY A 32 -8.08 -9.91 10.03
CA GLY A 32 -7.22 -11.00 9.55
C GLY A 32 -6.21 -10.54 8.51
N GLN A 33 -5.61 -11.50 7.82
CA GLN A 33 -4.65 -11.22 6.76
C GLN A 33 -5.31 -10.66 5.51
N VAL A 34 -4.60 -9.76 4.84
CA VAL A 34 -4.94 -9.23 3.51
C VAL A 34 -3.73 -9.23 2.61
N PHE A 35 -3.95 -9.34 1.30
CA PHE A 35 -2.88 -9.31 0.33
C PHE A 35 -3.35 -8.75 -1.02
N GLY A 36 -2.38 -8.30 -1.81
CA GLY A 36 -2.54 -7.94 -3.21
C GLY A 36 -1.27 -8.31 -3.95
N LEU A 37 -1.41 -8.93 -5.12
CA LEU A 37 -0.27 -9.41 -5.90
C LEU A 37 -0.33 -8.91 -7.34
N THR A 38 0.83 -8.85 -7.98
CA THR A 38 0.97 -8.64 -9.42
C THR A 38 2.10 -9.49 -9.97
N VAL A 39 1.94 -9.98 -11.20
CA VAL A 39 2.95 -10.78 -11.89
C VAL A 39 3.42 -10.01 -13.12
N ARG A 40 4.74 -9.92 -13.29
CA ARG A 40 5.39 -9.24 -14.42
C ARG A 40 6.25 -10.22 -15.19
N SER A 41 6.20 -10.16 -16.52
CA SER A 41 7.11 -10.92 -17.38
C SER A 41 8.37 -10.12 -17.70
N ARG A 42 9.50 -10.81 -17.84
CA ARG A 42 10.76 -10.26 -18.38
C ARG A 42 10.58 -9.80 -19.83
N SER A 43 9.62 -10.33 -20.59
CA SER A 43 9.29 -9.81 -21.93
C SER A 43 8.68 -8.41 -21.91
N LEU A 44 8.00 -8.02 -20.83
CA LEU A 44 7.57 -6.64 -20.57
C LEU A 44 8.78 -5.71 -20.31
N GLY A 45 9.89 -6.27 -19.80
CA GLY A 45 11.18 -5.59 -19.62
C GLY A 45 12.17 -5.73 -20.79
N GLY A 46 11.95 -6.65 -21.73
CA GLY A 46 12.86 -6.93 -22.84
C GLY A 46 13.02 -5.74 -23.80
N ASN A 47 11.96 -4.96 -24.01
CA ASN A 47 11.99 -3.74 -24.82
C ASN A 47 12.84 -2.62 -24.18
N ILE A 48 13.10 -2.69 -22.87
CA ILE A 48 13.91 -1.71 -22.14
C ILE A 48 15.41 -2.00 -22.31
N ALA A 49 15.79 -3.27 -22.47
CA ALA A 49 17.18 -3.66 -22.68
C ALA A 49 17.78 -3.10 -23.98
N ALA A 50 16.97 -2.95 -25.04
CA ALA A 50 17.37 -2.35 -26.30
C ALA A 50 17.72 -0.84 -26.19
N GLY A 51 17.33 -0.18 -25.09
CA GLY A 51 17.59 1.24 -24.81
C GLY A 51 18.78 1.51 -23.87
N LEU A 52 19.51 0.48 -23.42
CA LEU A 52 20.60 0.58 -22.43
C LEU A 52 21.90 1.19 -22.97
N LYS A 53 21.81 2.20 -23.84
CA LYS A 53 22.94 3.11 -24.13
C LYS A 53 23.33 3.98 -22.91
N SER A 54 22.66 3.82 -21.77
CA SER A 54 22.82 4.66 -20.57
C SER A 54 23.49 3.96 -19.38
N LEU A 55 24.06 2.76 -19.54
CA LEU A 55 24.89 2.10 -18.52
C LEU A 55 26.27 2.74 -18.39
N VAL A 56 26.31 4.03 -18.03
CA VAL A 56 27.50 4.67 -17.46
C VAL A 56 27.19 4.93 -15.99
N GLY A 57 27.50 3.93 -15.15
CA GLY A 57 27.71 4.11 -13.71
C GLY A 57 26.49 4.27 -12.79
N GLY A 58 25.30 3.75 -13.10
CA GLY A 58 24.13 3.98 -12.23
C GLY A 58 22.94 3.02 -12.37
N GLU A 59 21.87 3.37 -11.65
CA GLU A 59 20.58 2.68 -11.57
C GLU A 59 19.82 2.64 -12.91
N ILE A 60 19.18 1.50 -13.20
CA ILE A 60 18.41 1.33 -14.44
C ILE A 60 17.00 1.91 -14.25
N ARG A 61 16.85 3.23 -14.44
CA ARG A 61 15.62 4.01 -14.17
C ARG A 61 14.30 3.40 -14.70
N SER A 62 14.35 2.75 -15.84
CA SER A 62 13.21 2.09 -16.45
C SER A 62 12.77 0.83 -15.69
N TYR A 63 13.71 0.06 -15.14
CA TYR A 63 13.41 -1.06 -14.24
C TYR A 63 12.93 -0.58 -12.86
N VAL A 64 13.43 0.55 -12.38
CA VAL A 64 12.93 1.20 -11.15
C VAL A 64 11.48 1.54 -11.31
N LYS A 65 11.13 2.26 -12.39
CA LYS A 65 9.74 2.64 -12.68
C LYS A 65 8.83 1.42 -12.78
N LEU A 66 9.25 0.36 -13.49
CA LEU A 66 8.48 -0.88 -13.54
C LEU A 66 8.26 -1.52 -12.16
N SER A 67 9.28 -1.48 -11.30
CA SER A 67 9.20 -2.02 -9.95
C SER A 67 8.28 -1.19 -9.06
N GLU A 68 8.36 0.14 -9.15
CA GLU A 68 7.46 1.06 -8.45
C GLU A 68 6.00 0.87 -8.88
N ASP A 69 5.74 0.82 -10.18
CA ASP A 69 4.40 0.60 -10.74
C ASP A 69 3.81 -0.75 -10.29
N ALA A 70 4.63 -1.80 -10.27
CA ALA A 70 4.22 -3.11 -9.78
C ALA A 70 3.90 -3.09 -8.27
N ARG A 71 4.72 -2.41 -7.46
CA ARG A 71 4.46 -2.27 -6.01
C ARG A 71 3.21 -1.47 -5.72
N ARG A 72 2.98 -0.36 -6.43
CA ARG A 72 1.74 0.44 -6.31
C ARG A 72 0.52 -0.41 -6.60
N GLN A 73 0.54 -1.14 -7.72
CA GLN A 73 -0.57 -2.03 -8.08
C GLN A 73 -0.83 -3.13 -7.05
N ALA A 74 0.23 -3.72 -6.46
CA ALA A 74 0.07 -4.71 -5.41
C ALA A 74 -0.56 -4.11 -4.14
N VAL A 75 -0.16 -2.88 -3.76
CA VAL A 75 -0.75 -2.14 -2.64
C VAL A 75 -2.20 -1.79 -2.90
N ASP A 76 -2.54 -1.28 -4.09
CA ASP A 76 -3.92 -0.94 -4.45
C ASP A 76 -4.85 -2.15 -4.29
N ARG A 77 -4.43 -3.31 -4.81
CA ARG A 77 -5.16 -4.59 -4.67
C ARG A 77 -5.29 -5.05 -3.22
N MET A 78 -4.26 -4.86 -2.40
CA MET A 78 -4.29 -5.20 -0.98
C MET A 78 -5.27 -4.28 -0.22
N VAL A 79 -5.30 -2.99 -0.57
CA VAL A 79 -6.25 -2.00 -0.02
C VAL A 79 -7.68 -2.33 -0.43
N GLU A 80 -7.91 -2.68 -1.70
CA GLU A 80 -9.22 -3.16 -2.19
C GLU A 80 -9.67 -4.42 -1.41
N ASN A 81 -8.75 -5.38 -1.20
CA ASN A 81 -9.03 -6.58 -0.43
C ASN A 81 -9.41 -6.25 1.02
N ALA A 82 -8.67 -5.36 1.69
CA ALA A 82 -8.98 -4.91 3.04
C ALA A 82 -10.29 -4.12 3.13
N ALA A 83 -10.58 -3.28 2.14
CA ALA A 83 -11.81 -2.49 2.08
C ALA A 83 -13.03 -3.40 1.91
N ALA A 84 -12.92 -4.42 1.06
CA ALA A 84 -13.96 -5.44 0.89
C ALA A 84 -14.24 -6.24 2.18
N MET A 85 -13.27 -6.31 3.09
CA MET A 85 -13.40 -6.94 4.41
C MET A 85 -13.91 -5.97 5.48
N GLY A 86 -14.15 -4.70 5.16
CA GLY A 86 -14.62 -3.67 6.10
C GLY A 86 -13.52 -3.06 6.97
N ALA A 87 -12.24 -3.22 6.62
CA ALA A 87 -11.15 -2.58 7.32
C ALA A 87 -11.00 -1.10 6.96
N ASN A 88 -10.46 -0.33 7.89
CA ASN A 88 -10.01 1.05 7.66
C ASN A 88 -8.50 1.24 7.94
N ALA A 89 -7.80 0.18 8.33
CA ALA A 89 -6.36 0.17 8.55
C ALA A 89 -5.73 -1.18 8.14
N ILE A 90 -4.48 -1.12 7.68
CA ILE A 90 -3.59 -2.27 7.47
C ILE A 90 -2.32 -2.03 8.27
N CYS A 91 -2.00 -2.93 9.19
CA CYS A 91 -0.75 -2.91 9.97
C CYS A 91 0.21 -4.00 9.51
N MET A 92 1.47 -3.90 9.95
CA MET A 92 2.54 -4.85 9.61
C MET A 92 2.63 -5.13 8.11
N MET A 93 2.40 -4.10 7.29
CA MET A 93 2.49 -4.23 5.84
C MET A 93 3.92 -4.60 5.44
N ARG A 94 4.05 -5.57 4.54
CA ARG A 94 5.30 -6.05 3.96
C ARG A 94 5.15 -6.25 2.46
N PHE A 95 6.29 -6.29 1.79
CA PHE A 95 6.39 -6.80 0.43
C PHE A 95 7.13 -8.13 0.43
N ASP A 96 6.71 -9.01 -0.46
CA ASP A 96 7.50 -10.14 -0.94
C ASP A 96 7.68 -10.04 -2.46
N ALA A 97 8.75 -10.64 -2.98
CA ALA A 97 9.00 -10.74 -4.41
C ALA A 97 9.64 -12.10 -4.74
N THR A 98 9.01 -12.87 -5.61
CA THR A 98 9.44 -14.23 -5.97
C THR A 98 9.61 -14.36 -7.48
N GLU A 99 10.71 -14.97 -7.93
CA GLU A 99 10.83 -15.38 -9.33
C GLU A 99 10.08 -16.70 -9.56
N MET A 100 9.09 -16.69 -10.44
CA MET A 100 8.21 -17.85 -10.70
C MET A 100 8.69 -18.74 -11.86
N GLY A 101 9.97 -18.62 -12.25
CA GLY A 101 10.51 -19.28 -13.43
C GLY A 101 10.00 -18.69 -14.75
N ARG A 102 10.56 -19.15 -15.88
CA ARG A 102 10.23 -18.66 -17.25
C ARG A 102 10.31 -17.13 -17.41
N GLY A 103 11.13 -16.48 -16.59
CA GLY A 103 11.29 -15.03 -16.61
C GLY A 103 10.05 -14.28 -16.12
N MET A 104 9.25 -14.84 -15.22
CA MET A 104 8.18 -14.11 -14.54
C MET A 104 8.59 -13.83 -13.10
N SER A 105 8.19 -12.67 -12.57
CA SER A 105 8.31 -12.32 -11.17
C SER A 105 6.96 -11.91 -10.60
N GLU A 106 6.69 -12.36 -9.39
CA GLU A 106 5.58 -11.93 -8.57
C GLU A 106 6.06 -10.88 -7.58
N ILE A 107 5.22 -9.88 -7.33
CA ILE A 107 5.32 -8.96 -6.20
C ILE A 107 4.02 -9.07 -5.42
N VAL A 108 4.14 -9.33 -4.11
CA VAL A 108 3.01 -9.42 -3.18
C VAL A 108 3.16 -8.31 -2.14
N ALA A 109 2.12 -7.52 -1.93
CA ALA A 109 1.94 -6.70 -0.74
C ALA A 109 0.99 -7.45 0.21
N TYR A 110 1.32 -7.53 1.49
CA TYR A 110 0.47 -8.20 2.49
C TYR A 110 0.58 -7.53 3.85
N GLY A 111 -0.42 -7.75 4.71
CA GLY A 111 -0.47 -7.23 6.07
C GLY A 111 -1.68 -7.71 6.84
N THR A 112 -1.99 -7.05 7.94
CA THR A 112 -3.14 -7.37 8.81
C THR A 112 -4.18 -6.27 8.74
N ALA A 113 -5.38 -6.60 8.26
CA ALA A 113 -6.54 -5.72 8.21
C ALA A 113 -7.15 -5.53 9.60
N ARG A 114 -7.42 -4.26 9.96
CA ARG A 114 -7.98 -3.85 11.25
C ARG A 114 -9.06 -2.78 11.06
N VAL A 115 -9.95 -2.72 12.04
CA VAL A 115 -10.81 -1.56 12.28
C VAL A 115 -10.22 -0.80 13.45
N VAL A 116 -9.88 0.46 13.23
CA VAL A 116 -9.35 1.36 14.26
C VAL A 116 -10.24 2.58 14.43
N GLU A 117 -10.32 3.07 15.66
CA GLU A 117 -10.89 4.37 16.00
C GLU A 117 -9.75 5.33 16.31
N TRP A 118 -9.89 6.60 15.90
CA TRP A 118 -8.87 7.61 16.19
C TRP A 118 -9.19 8.26 17.53
N ASP A 119 -8.19 8.35 18.40
CA ASP A 119 -8.28 9.27 19.53
C ASP A 119 -8.57 10.67 18.96
N ALA A 120 -9.46 11.43 19.63
CA ALA A 120 -9.94 12.74 19.14
C ALA A 120 -8.82 13.51 18.44
N ALA A 121 -9.07 13.88 17.18
CA ALA A 121 -8.03 14.27 16.23
C ALA A 121 -7.01 15.24 16.84
N PRO A 122 -5.70 15.07 16.59
CA PRO A 122 -4.79 16.21 16.66
C PRO A 122 -5.41 17.29 15.78
N SER A 123 -5.68 18.47 16.35
CA SER A 123 -6.07 19.65 15.59
C SER A 123 -5.10 19.78 14.44
N ASP A 124 -5.64 19.73 13.24
CA ASP A 124 -5.07 20.07 11.94
C ASP A 124 -3.56 20.36 12.00
N VAL A 125 -2.75 19.51 11.36
CA VAL A 125 -1.41 19.95 10.92
C VAL A 125 -1.60 20.93 9.75
N THR A 126 -2.27 22.04 10.03
CA THR A 126 -2.27 23.26 9.23
C THR A 126 -1.22 24.15 9.87
N GLY A 127 0.05 23.90 9.55
CA GLY A 127 1.12 24.75 10.05
C GLY A 127 2.49 24.07 9.96
N ALA A 128 3.16 24.24 8.83
CA ALA A 128 4.52 24.77 8.77
C ALA A 128 5.10 24.60 7.35
N GLY A 129 5.55 25.71 6.76
CA GLY A 129 6.57 25.74 5.71
C GLY A 129 6.15 26.41 4.42
#